data_AF-A0A9E2DR92-F1
#
_entry.id   AF-A0A9E2DR92-F1
#
_cell.length_a   1.000
_cell.length_b   1.000
_cell.length_c   1.000
_cell.angle_alpha   90.00
_cell.angle_beta   90.00
_cell.angle_gamma   90.00
#
_symmetry.space_group_name_H-M   'P 1'
#
loop_
_entity.id
_entity.type
_entity.pdbx_description
1 polymer ?
#
loop_
_entity_poly.entity_id
_entity_poly.type
_entity_poly.pdbx_seq_one_letter_code
_entity_poly.pdbx_strand_id
1 'polypeptide(L)'
;MIFASYSFVLMFLPLVLAGTVLLRRFGMQPAMLWLIAASLVFYAWWDWHYLWVPVVSVLVNYSIGHTIVAARNRGEDGRARFRTGLGIALNLLFLALFKYGF
;
A
#
# COMPACT_ATOMS: atom_id res chain seq x y z
N MET A 1 -8.36 -13.07 6.74
CA MET A 1 -8.40 -14.43 6.15
C MET A 1 -6.96 -14.77 5.83
N ILE A 2 -6.52 -16.03 5.95
CA ILE A 2 -5.16 -16.38 5.52
C ILE A 2 -5.16 -16.49 3.99
N PHE A 3 -4.09 -16.04 3.32
CA PHE A 3 -3.94 -16.15 1.86
C PHE A 3 -4.11 -17.58 1.33
N ALA A 4 -3.65 -18.58 2.07
CA ALA A 4 -3.76 -19.99 1.71
C ALA A 4 -5.13 -20.62 2.02
N SER A 5 -6.10 -19.85 2.51
CA SER A 5 -7.43 -20.38 2.85
C SER A 5 -8.31 -20.58 1.61
N TYR A 6 -9.13 -21.62 1.63
CA TYR A 6 -10.13 -21.87 0.57
C TYR A 6 -11.11 -20.71 0.42
N SER A 7 -11.48 -20.05 1.53
CA SER A 7 -12.37 -18.88 1.49
C SER A 7 -11.73 -17.69 0.78
N PHE A 8 -10.41 -17.52 0.84
CA PHE A 8 -9.72 -16.52 0.03
C PHE A 8 -9.80 -16.86 -1.47
N VAL A 9 -9.41 -18.08 -1.85
CA VAL A 9 -9.29 -18.46 -3.27
C VAL A 9 -10.65 -18.59 -3.96
N LEU A 10 -11.66 -19.13 -3.27
CA LEU A 10 -12.95 -19.47 -3.88
C LEU A 10 -14.01 -18.38 -3.72
N MET A 11 -13.90 -17.49 -2.73
CA MET A 11 -14.88 -16.42 -2.52
C MET A 11 -14.26 -15.05 -2.71
N PHE A 12 -13.25 -14.70 -1.91
CA PHE A 12 -12.70 -13.35 -1.90
C PHE A 12 -12.08 -12.97 -3.24
N LEU A 13 -11.20 -13.80 -3.79
CA LEU A 13 -10.50 -13.51 -5.04
C LEU A 13 -11.47 -13.36 -6.24
N PRO A 14 -12.41 -14.30 -6.50
CA PRO A 14 -13.40 -14.14 -7.56
C PRO A 14 -14.27 -12.89 -7.39
N LEU A 15 -14.69 -12.58 -6.15
CA LEU A 15 -15.47 -11.38 -5.86
C LEU A 15 -14.70 -10.10 -6.17
N VAL A 16 -13.43 -10.01 -5.76
CA VAL A 16 -12.58 -8.84 -6.02
C VAL A 16 -12.33 -8.69 -7.52
N LEU A 17 -12.04 -9.77 -8.23
CA LEU A 17 -11.85 -9.74 -9.68
C LEU A 17 -13.12 -9.33 -10.42
N ALA A 18 -14.26 -9.93 -10.08
CA ALA A 18 -15.56 -9.58 -10.67
C ALA A 18 -15.91 -8.11 -10.44
N GLY A 19 -15.75 -7.63 -9.19
CA GLY A 19 -15.95 -6.23 -8.85
C GLY A 19 -15.01 -5.30 -9.62
N THR A 20 -13.74 -5.68 -9.79
CA THR A 20 -12.77 -4.88 -10.55
C THR A 20 -13.14 -4.79 -12.03
N VAL A 21 -13.52 -5.91 -12.66
CA VAL A 21 -13.93 -5.94 -14.08
C VAL A 21 -15.23 -5.15 -14.28
N LEU A 22 -16.18 -5.25 -13.35
CA LEU A 22 -17.43 -4.50 -13.41
C LEU A 22 -17.19 -3.00 -13.24
N LEU A 23 -16.44 -2.61 -12.21
CA LEU A 23 -16.18 -1.20 -11.90
C LEU A 23 -15.29 -0.52 -12.93
N ARG A 24 -14.42 -1.27 -13.61
CA ARG A 24 -13.66 -0.77 -14.78
C ARG A 24 -14.55 -0.21 -15.87
N ARG A 25 -15.80 -0.68 -16.01
CA ARG A 25 -16.77 -0.15 -16.99
C ARG A 25 -17.18 1.29 -16.68
N PHE A 26 -17.07 1.72 -15.42
CA PHE A 26 -17.37 3.07 -14.97
C PHE A 26 -16.12 3.97 -14.89
N GLY A 27 -14.95 3.45 -15.27
CA GLY A 27 -13.67 4.16 -15.30
C GLY A 27 -12.58 3.54 -14.42
N MET A 28 -11.38 4.11 -14.48
CA MET A 28 -10.22 3.59 -13.73
C MET A 28 -10.31 3.89 -12.23
N GLN A 29 -10.81 5.08 -11.86
CA GLN A 29 -10.92 5.51 -10.48
C GLN A 29 -11.79 4.58 -9.60
N PRO A 30 -13.04 4.22 -9.99
CA PRO A 30 -13.86 3.33 -9.16
C PRO A 30 -13.26 1.92 -9.02
N ALA A 31 -12.61 1.40 -10.07
CA ALA A 31 -11.91 0.12 -9.99
C ALA A 31 -10.71 0.17 -9.02
N MET A 32 -9.96 1.28 -9.03
CA MET A 32 -8.85 1.49 -8.09
C MET A 32 -9.35 1.60 -6.64
N LEU A 33 -10.41 2.36 -6.40
CA LEU A 33 -11.05 2.48 -5.08
C LEU A 33 -11.52 1.12 -4.56
N TRP A 34 -12.12 0.30 -5.42
CA TRP A 34 -12.52 -1.07 -5.07
C TRP A 34 -11.34 -1.95 -4.68
N LEU A 35 -10.25 -1.91 -5.44
CA LEU A 35 -9.04 -2.67 -5.11
C LEU A 35 -8.42 -2.22 -3.79
N ILE A 36 -8.41 -0.92 -3.51
CA ILE A 36 -7.94 -0.38 -2.22
C ILE A 36 -8.85 -0.86 -1.09
N ALA A 37 -10.17 -0.74 -1.23
CA ALA A 37 -11.12 -1.19 -0.23
C ALA A 37 -11.01 -2.71 0.03
N ALA A 38 -10.92 -3.51 -1.03
CA ALA A 38 -10.72 -4.95 -0.94
C ALA A 38 -9.41 -5.29 -0.20
N SER A 39 -8.31 -4.60 -0.53
CA SER A 39 -7.02 -4.77 0.16
C SER A 39 -7.13 -4.48 1.66
N LEU A 40 -7.78 -3.37 2.04
CA LEU A 40 -7.97 -2.99 3.43
C LEU A 40 -8.85 -4.00 4.18
N VAL A 41 -9.96 -4.44 3.57
CA VAL A 41 -10.83 -5.48 4.16
C VAL A 41 -10.06 -6.78 4.36
N PHE A 42 -9.25 -7.19 3.38
CA PHE A 42 -8.44 -8.39 3.48
C PHE A 42 -7.44 -8.32 4.64
N TYR A 43 -6.74 -7.18 4.78
CA TYR A 43 -5.82 -6.94 5.89
C TYR A 43 -6.53 -6.89 7.24
N ALA A 44 -7.64 -6.13 7.34
CA ALA A 44 -8.40 -5.97 8.57
C ALA A 44 -9.03 -7.28 9.07
N TRP A 45 -9.29 -8.23 8.16
CA TRP A 45 -9.86 -9.52 8.53
C TRP A 45 -8.94 -10.34 9.43
N TRP A 46 -7.62 -10.24 9.25
CA TRP A 46 -6.68 -10.96 10.13
C TRP A 46 -6.64 -10.34 11.51
N ASP A 47 -6.33 -9.05 11.57
CA ASP A 47 -6.39 -8.25 12.79
C ASP A 47 -6.46 -6.76 12.40
N TRP A 48 -7.56 -6.11 12.79
CA TRP A 48 -7.80 -4.71 12.47
C TRP A 48 -6.81 -3.77 13.17
N HIS A 49 -6.22 -4.17 14.30
CA HIS A 49 -5.22 -3.37 15.00
C HIS A 49 -3.96 -3.15 14.16
N TYR A 50 -3.67 -4.00 13.18
CA TYR A 50 -2.52 -3.82 12.28
C TYR A 50 -2.86 -3.11 10.97
N LEU A 51 -4.12 -2.71 10.76
CA LEU A 51 -4.54 -2.03 9.53
C LEU A 51 -3.84 -0.68 9.34
N TRP A 52 -3.49 0.01 10.43
CA TRP A 52 -2.77 1.28 10.35
C TRP A 52 -1.37 1.13 9.74
N VAL A 53 -0.75 -0.05 9.85
CA VAL A 53 0.61 -0.33 9.36
C VAL A 53 0.73 -0.11 7.85
N PRO A 54 -0.05 -0.81 6.98
CA PRO A 54 0.01 -0.57 5.54
C PRO A 54 -0.51 0.81 5.16
N VAL A 55 -1.50 1.36 5.87
CA VAL A 55 -2.06 2.69 5.57
C VAL A 55 -1.02 3.78 5.78
N VAL A 56 -0.40 3.84 6.96
CA VAL A 56 0.63 4.82 7.29
C VAL A 56 1.85 4.63 6.38
N SER A 57 2.26 3.39 6.15
CA SER A 57 3.40 3.09 5.26
C SER A 57 3.18 3.62 3.85
N VAL A 58 2.02 3.36 3.23
CA VAL A 58 1.73 3.84 1.87
C VAL A 58 1.67 5.36 1.83
N LEU A 59 1.02 6.02 2.80
CA LEU A 59 0.90 7.48 2.82
C LEU A 59 2.25 8.18 2.98
N VAL A 60 3.10 7.68 3.87
CA VAL A 60 4.45 8.22 4.10
C VAL A 60 5.32 8.00 2.86
N ASN A 61 5.34 6.78 2.32
CA ASN A 61 6.12 6.46 1.13
C ASN A 61 5.67 7.29 -0.09
N TYR A 62 4.36 7.46 -0.28
CA TYR A 62 3.81 8.28 -1.36
C TYR A 62 4.25 9.74 -1.23
N SER A 63 4.17 10.30 -0.02
CA SER A 63 4.58 11.68 0.26
C SER A 63 6.08 11.88 0.01
N ILE A 64 6.93 10.98 0.50
CA ILE A 64 8.38 11.02 0.25
C ILE A 64 8.66 10.88 -1.25
N GLY A 65 8.00 9.95 -1.93
CA GLY A 65 8.11 9.75 -3.38
C GLY A 65 7.82 11.02 -4.17
N HIS A 66 6.75 11.74 -3.81
CA HIS A 66 6.42 13.02 -4.43
C HIS A 66 7.54 14.06 -4.25
N THR A 67 8.15 14.14 -3.05
CA THR A 67 9.29 15.05 -2.83
C THR A 67 10.55 14.65 -3.59
N ILE A 68 10.77 13.35 -3.83
CA ILE A 68 11.89 12.86 -4.63
C ILE A 68 11.70 13.28 -6.09
N VAL A 69 10.53 13.00 -6.66
CA VAL A 69 10.18 13.39 -8.04
C VAL A 69 10.31 14.90 -8.22
N ALA A 70 9.80 15.70 -7.27
CA ALA A 70 9.89 17.15 -7.32
C ALA A 70 11.33 17.70 -7.21
N ALA A 71 12.25 16.98 -6.56
CA ALA A 71 13.67 17.35 -6.55
C ALA A 71 14.35 17.02 -7.88
N ARG A 72 14.07 15.85 -8.45
CA ARG A 72 14.61 15.44 -9.76
C ARG A 72 14.17 16.39 -10.87
N ASN A 73 12.91 16.79 -10.89
CA ASN A 73 12.39 17.75 -11.87
C ASN A 73 13.04 19.14 -11.78
N ARG A 74 13.65 19.47 -10.64
CA ARG A 74 14.42 20.72 -10.43
C ARG A 74 15.91 20.57 -10.71
N GLY A 75 16.37 19.40 -11.18
CA GLY A 75 17.80 19.10 -11.36
C GLY A 75 18.57 18.91 -10.05
N GLU A 76 17.87 18.74 -8.92
CA GLU A 76 18.47 18.61 -7.59
C GLU A 76 18.77 17.14 -7.25
N ASP A 77 19.54 16.45 -8.08
CA ASP A 77 19.76 15.00 -7.97
C ASP A 77 20.38 14.57 -6.62
N GLY A 78 21.24 15.41 -6.04
CA GLY A 78 21.79 15.17 -4.70
C GLY A 78 20.72 15.13 -3.61
N ARG A 79 19.74 16.06 -3.65
CA ARG A 79 18.61 16.08 -2.70
C ARG A 79 17.65 14.93 -2.95
N ALA A 80 17.41 14.57 -4.22
CA ALA A 80 16.61 13.40 -4.55
C ALA A 80 17.24 12.12 -3.97
N ARG A 81 18.54 11.92 -4.15
CA ARG A 81 19.27 10.76 -3.59
C ARG A 81 19.24 10.72 -2.07
N PHE A 82 19.44 11.87 -1.41
CA PHE A 82 19.32 11.97 0.05
C PHE A 82 17.92 11.60 0.53
N ARG A 83 16.86 12.14 -0.09
CA ARG A 83 15.46 11.83 0.24
C ARG A 83 15.13 10.36 0.03
N THR A 84 15.65 9.73 -1.02
CA THR A 84 15.53 8.28 -1.22
C THR A 84 16.20 7.51 -0.08
N GLY A 85 17.43 7.88 0.28
CA GLY A 85 18.14 7.25 1.40
C GLY A 85 17.39 7.36 2.72
N LEU A 86 16.85 8.55 3.01
CA LEU A 86 16.00 8.79 4.18
C LEU A 86 14.73 7.93 4.13
N GLY A 87 14.06 7.83 2.99
CA GLY A 87 12.89 6.98 2.81
C GLY A 87 13.20 5.51 3.07
N ILE A 88 14.32 4.99 2.58
CA ILE A 88 14.76 3.62 2.85
C ILE A 88 15.03 3.42 4.34
N ALA A 89 15.78 4.34 4.98
CA ALA A 89 16.07 4.27 6.41
C ALA A 89 14.80 4.27 7.27
N LEU A 90 13.80 5.10 6.92
CA LEU A 90 12.51 5.13 7.60
C LEU A 90 11.73 3.82 7.42
N ASN A 91 11.72 3.22 6.23
CA ASN A 91 11.08 1.92 6.02
C ASN A 91 11.77 0.80 6.81
N LEU A 92 13.11 0.79 6.84
CA LEU A 92 13.87 -0.19 7.63
C LEU A 92 13.63 -0.02 9.12
N LEU A 93 13.60 1.22 9.62
CA LEU A 93 13.27 1.51 11.01
C LEU A 93 11.85 1.08 11.35
N PHE A 94 10.88 1.41 10.48
CA PHE A 94 9.49 1.00 10.66
C PHE A 94 9.34 -0.53 10.70
N LEU A 95 10.02 -1.22 9.79
CA LEU A 95 10.05 -2.69 9.77
C LEU A 95 10.71 -3.25 11.03
N ALA A 96 11.82 -2.66 11.49
CA ALA A 96 12.51 -3.11 12.69
C ALA A 96 11.64 -2.94 13.94
N LEU A 97 10.98 -1.78 14.09
CA LEU A 97 10.05 -1.53 15.19
C LEU A 97 8.88 -2.51 15.15
N PHE A 98 8.26 -2.71 13.98
CA PHE A 98 7.12 -3.61 13.86
C PHE A 98 7.48 -5.08 14.07
N LYS A 99 8.66 -5.51 13.62
CA LYS A 99 9.07 -6.92 13.67
C LYS A 99 9.74 -7.32 15.00
N TYR A 100 10.43 -6.39 15.65
CA TYR A 100 11.26 -6.69 16.82
C TYR A 100 10.90 -5.89 18.07
N GLY A 101 10.14 -4.79 17.93
CA GLY A 101 9.74 -3.93 19.05
C GLY A 101 8.35 -4.24 19.61
N PHE A 102 7.58 -5.07 18.92
CA PHE A 102 6.25 -5.59 19.32
C PHE A 102 6.26 -7.12 19.15
#